data_AF-A0A2S9FMF8-F1
#
_entry.id   AF-A0A2S9FMF8-F1
#
_cell.length_a   1.000
_cell.length_b   1.000
_cell.length_c   1.000
_cell.angle_alpha   90.00
_cell.angle_beta   90.00
_cell.angle_gamma   90.00
#
_symmetry.space_group_name_H-M   'P 1'
#
loop_
_entity.id
_entity.type
_entity.pdbx_description
1 polymer ?
#
loop_
_entity_poly.entity_id
_entity_poly.type
_entity_poly.pdbx_seq_one_letter_code
_entity_poly.pdbx_strand_id
1 'polypeptide(L)'
;RILHDDELDLDGLIRWIRHTHSVGIPVALHCVTAAQLVVALAAFRAAGRHPLDRLEHAAVVPDSSLADLAAAALPVVTQPNFVAERGDQYLVDVPAAEHHELWRLASLLDAGVSVALSTDAPFGDADPWAAMRAAVHRRAPSG
;
A
#
# COMPACT_ATOMS: atom_id res chain seq x y z
N ARG A 1 0.90 -1.22 12.17
CA ARG A 1 1.56 0.02 12.68
C ARG A 1 1.47 1.08 11.59
N ILE A 2 1.34 2.36 11.97
CA ILE A 2 1.45 3.51 11.05
C ILE A 2 2.90 3.98 11.06
N LEU A 3 3.47 4.16 9.88
CA LEU A 3 4.79 4.78 9.71
C LEU A 3 4.58 6.27 9.45
N HIS A 4 5.43 7.10 10.04
CA HIS A 4 5.50 8.53 9.77
C HIS A 4 6.79 8.77 8.98
N ASP A 5 6.70 9.51 7.88
CA ASP A 5 7.81 9.68 6.92
C ASP A 5 9.04 10.35 7.55
N ASP A 6 8.80 11.28 8.47
CA ASP A 6 9.77 12.04 9.25
C ASP A 6 10.41 11.25 10.41
N GLU A 7 9.88 10.07 10.74
CA GLU A 7 10.34 9.23 11.85
C GLU A 7 10.56 7.76 11.43
N LEU A 8 10.96 7.53 10.17
CA LEU A 8 11.24 6.18 9.66
C LEU A 8 12.45 5.53 10.36
N ASP A 9 12.17 4.70 11.37
CA ASP A 9 13.14 3.87 12.08
C ASP A 9 13.08 2.41 11.60
N LEU A 10 13.97 2.07 10.66
CA LEU A 10 14.06 0.71 10.11
C LEU A 10 14.43 -0.32 11.19
N ASP A 11 15.41 -0.03 12.04
CA ASP A 11 15.86 -0.98 13.06
C ASP A 11 14.78 -1.24 14.12
N GLY A 12 14.09 -0.19 14.53
CA GLY A 12 12.93 -0.30 15.41
C GLY A 12 11.78 -1.08 14.77
N LEU A 13 11.53 -0.89 13.48
CA LEU A 13 10.51 -1.65 12.75
C LEU A 13 10.88 -3.14 12.68
N ILE A 14 12.14 -3.48 12.37
CA ILE A 14 12.64 -4.87 12.35
C ILE A 14 12.48 -5.53 13.73
N ARG A 15 12.90 -4.84 14.81
CA ARG A 15 12.75 -5.36 16.18
C ARG A 15 11.29 -5.62 16.52
N TRP A 16 10.41 -4.69 16.16
CA TRP A 16 8.98 -4.82 16.42
C TRP A 16 8.37 -5.99 15.64
N ILE A 17 8.63 -6.11 14.34
CA ILE A 17 8.13 -7.23 13.51
C ILE A 17 8.58 -8.57 14.10
N ARG A 18 9.88 -8.73 14.40
CA ARG A 18 10.41 -9.97 15.00
C ARG A 18 9.74 -10.29 16.32
N HIS A 19 9.52 -9.30 17.18
CA HIS A 19 8.84 -9.50 18.45
C HIS A 19 7.39 -9.95 18.24
N THR A 20 6.63 -9.27 17.38
CA THR A 20 5.25 -9.62 17.05
C THR A 20 5.14 -11.03 16.46
N HIS A 21 6.05 -11.40 15.55
CA HIS A 21 6.12 -12.75 14.99
C HIS A 21 6.48 -13.82 16.03
N SER A 22 7.36 -13.50 16.99
CA SER A 22 7.79 -14.44 18.05
C SER A 22 6.65 -14.89 18.97
N VAL A 23 5.57 -14.10 19.05
CA VAL A 23 4.34 -14.43 19.79
C VAL A 23 3.21 -14.92 18.87
N GLY A 24 3.52 -15.24 17.61
CA GLY A 24 2.59 -15.84 16.65
C GLY A 24 1.55 -14.87 16.06
N ILE A 25 1.79 -13.56 16.13
CA ILE A 25 0.86 -12.54 15.64
C ILE A 25 1.36 -12.02 14.27
N PRO A 26 0.49 -11.91 13.24
CA PRO A 26 0.85 -11.27 11.98
C PRO A 26 0.93 -9.74 12.08
N VAL A 27 1.69 -9.16 11.17
CA VAL A 27 1.83 -7.71 11.01
C VAL A 27 1.02 -7.22 9.81
N ALA A 28 0.19 -6.21 10.06
CA ALA A 28 -0.36 -5.34 9.04
C ALA A 28 0.33 -3.97 9.12
N LEU A 29 0.95 -3.55 8.03
CA LEU A 29 1.75 -2.33 7.98
C LEU A 29 1.12 -1.31 7.03
N HIS A 30 0.74 -0.15 7.57
CA HIS A 30 0.23 0.97 6.80
C HIS A 30 1.36 1.60 5.99
N CYS A 31 1.16 1.72 4.68
CA CYS A 31 2.17 2.16 3.74
C CYS A 31 1.53 3.01 2.62
N VAL A 32 1.64 4.33 2.73
CA VAL A 32 1.03 5.29 1.80
C VAL A 32 2.04 6.13 1.03
N THR A 33 3.34 6.04 1.32
CA THR A 33 4.39 6.78 0.59
C THR A 33 5.45 5.84 0.02
N ALA A 34 6.20 6.31 -0.98
CA ALA A 34 7.30 5.57 -1.57
C ALA A 34 8.40 5.23 -0.54
N ALA A 35 8.72 6.18 0.35
CA ALA A 35 9.71 5.97 1.41
C ALA A 35 9.26 4.90 2.42
N GLN A 36 7.98 4.93 2.82
CA GLN A 36 7.40 3.89 3.68
C GLN A 36 7.48 2.51 3.04
N LEU A 37 7.23 2.41 1.73
CA LEU A 37 7.31 1.14 1.01
C LEU A 37 8.73 0.56 1.04
N VAL A 38 9.73 1.39 0.74
CA VAL A 38 11.14 0.96 0.79
C VAL A 38 11.52 0.45 2.18
N VAL A 39 11.17 1.21 3.23
CA VAL A 39 11.46 0.83 4.61
C VAL A 39 10.70 -0.44 5.02
N ALA A 40 9.43 -0.56 4.63
CA ALA A 40 8.61 -1.74 4.88
C ALA A 40 9.21 -3.00 4.26
N LEU A 41 9.56 -2.95 2.96
CA LEU A 41 10.15 -4.07 2.25
C LEU A 41 11.51 -4.47 2.85
N ALA A 42 12.35 -3.49 3.20
CA ALA A 42 13.61 -3.74 3.90
C ALA A 42 13.38 -4.40 5.26
N ALA A 43 12.39 -3.94 6.03
CA ALA A 43 12.09 -4.47 7.35
C ALA A 43 11.58 -5.92 7.29
N PHE A 44 10.64 -6.24 6.40
CA PHE A 44 10.17 -7.61 6.22
C PHE A 44 11.27 -8.54 5.70
N ARG A 45 12.12 -8.06 4.79
CA ARG A 45 13.28 -8.82 4.30
C ARG A 45 14.24 -9.19 5.44
N ALA A 46 14.47 -8.27 6.38
CA ALA A 46 15.38 -8.50 7.50
C ALA A 46 14.75 -9.24 8.68
N ALA A 47 13.47 -9.00 8.98
CA ALA A 47 12.77 -9.60 10.10
C ALA A 47 12.33 -11.04 9.82
N GLY A 48 12.09 -11.38 8.55
CA GLY A 48 11.36 -12.58 8.16
C GLY A 48 9.86 -12.29 7.98
N ARG A 49 9.12 -13.30 7.53
CA ARG A 49 7.69 -13.18 7.21
C ARG A 49 6.86 -14.15 8.03
N HIS A 50 5.73 -13.68 8.51
CA HIS A 50 4.62 -14.52 8.96
C HIS A 50 3.64 -14.73 7.79
N PRO A 51 3.03 -15.93 7.61
CA PRO A 51 2.17 -16.23 6.44
C PRO A 51 0.97 -15.29 6.25
N LEU A 52 0.55 -14.60 7.31
CA LEU A 52 -0.58 -13.67 7.32
C LEU A 52 -0.16 -12.19 7.40
N ASP A 53 1.13 -11.89 7.22
CA ASP A 53 1.59 -10.50 7.07
C ASP A 53 1.00 -9.87 5.82
N ARG A 54 0.81 -8.54 5.85
CA ARG A 54 0.31 -7.79 4.69
C ARG A 54 0.68 -6.31 4.75
N LEU A 55 0.68 -5.68 3.58
CA LEU A 55 0.77 -4.24 3.42
C LEU A 55 -0.63 -3.65 3.24
N GLU A 56 -0.91 -2.59 3.97
CA GLU A 56 -2.14 -1.81 3.83
C GLU A 56 -1.86 -0.59 2.95
N HIS A 57 -2.81 -0.28 2.07
CA HIS A 57 -2.82 0.79 1.09
C HIS A 57 -1.90 0.57 -0.11
N ALA A 58 -0.58 0.62 0.11
CA ALA A 58 0.42 0.77 -0.96
C ALA A 58 0.01 1.89 -1.94
N ALA A 59 -0.31 3.06 -1.38
CA ALA A 59 -0.90 4.17 -2.13
C ALA A 59 0.02 4.70 -3.24
N VAL A 60 1.34 4.73 -2.99
CA VAL A 60 2.38 5.07 -3.96
C VAL A 60 3.32 3.88 -4.11
N VAL A 61 3.42 3.33 -5.32
CA VAL A 61 4.34 2.23 -5.64
C VAL A 61 5.18 2.62 -6.86
N PRO A 62 6.42 3.08 -6.63
CA PRO A 62 7.33 3.41 -7.72
C PRO A 62 7.65 2.22 -8.61
N ASP A 63 7.96 2.48 -9.88
CA ASP A 63 8.35 1.44 -10.83
C ASP A 63 9.55 0.61 -10.32
N SER A 64 10.49 1.26 -9.65
CA SER A 64 11.66 0.64 -9.04
C SER A 64 11.33 -0.32 -7.88
N SER A 65 10.17 -0.17 -7.25
CA SER A 65 9.76 -0.97 -6.09
C SER A 65 8.86 -2.16 -6.44
N LEU A 66 8.28 -2.20 -7.65
CA LEU A 66 7.33 -3.24 -8.05
C LEU A 66 7.93 -4.65 -7.97
N ALA A 67 9.13 -4.83 -8.51
CA ALA A 67 9.80 -6.13 -8.53
C ALA A 67 10.13 -6.61 -7.11
N ASP A 68 10.60 -5.70 -6.25
CA ASP A 68 10.88 -6.00 -4.84
C ASP A 68 9.60 -6.33 -4.05
N LEU A 69 8.50 -5.62 -4.32
CA LEU A 69 7.20 -5.89 -3.71
C LEU A 69 6.65 -7.27 -4.12
N ALA A 70 6.74 -7.62 -5.40
CA ALA A 70 6.37 -8.95 -5.88
C ALA A 70 7.23 -10.05 -5.25
N ALA A 71 8.55 -9.86 -5.20
CA ALA A 71 9.49 -10.79 -4.58
C ALA A 71 9.28 -10.94 -3.06
N ALA A 72 8.83 -9.87 -2.39
CA ALA A 72 8.49 -9.91 -0.98
C ALA A 72 7.28 -10.81 -0.70
N ALA A 73 6.45 -11.12 -1.70
CA ALA A 73 5.26 -11.98 -1.62
C ALA A 73 4.39 -11.65 -0.38
N LEU A 74 4.25 -10.36 -0.11
CA LEU A 74 3.33 -9.78 0.86
C LEU A 74 2.05 -9.41 0.12
N PRO A 75 0.87 -9.92 0.56
CA PRO A 75 -0.40 -9.42 0.07
C PRO A 75 -0.53 -7.91 0.31
N VAL A 76 -1.12 -7.21 -0.65
CA VAL A 76 -1.47 -5.79 -0.56
C VAL A 76 -2.98 -5.64 -0.44
N VAL A 77 -3.44 -4.96 0.61
CA VAL A 77 -4.83 -4.56 0.77
C VAL A 77 -4.97 -3.09 0.40
N THR A 78 -5.55 -2.79 -0.77
CA THR A 78 -5.57 -1.43 -1.35
C THR A 78 -6.99 -0.86 -1.50
N GLN A 79 -7.10 0.46 -1.68
CA GLN A 79 -8.35 1.23 -1.64
C GLN A 79 -8.56 2.01 -2.94
N PRO A 80 -9.06 1.36 -4.00
CA PRO A 80 -9.23 2.01 -5.30
C PRO A 80 -10.25 3.16 -5.27
N ASN A 81 -11.19 3.16 -4.30
CA ASN A 81 -12.15 4.25 -4.11
C ASN A 81 -11.47 5.61 -3.89
N PHE A 82 -10.26 5.65 -3.35
CA PHE A 82 -9.55 6.92 -3.15
C PHE A 82 -9.14 7.63 -4.45
N VAL A 83 -9.03 6.91 -5.56
CA VAL A 83 -8.90 7.55 -6.89
C VAL A 83 -10.17 8.34 -7.22
N ALA A 84 -11.34 7.75 -6.97
CA ALA A 84 -12.63 8.39 -7.26
C ALA A 84 -13.04 9.46 -6.25
N GLU A 85 -12.59 9.35 -5.00
CA GLU A 85 -12.93 10.31 -3.94
C GLU A 85 -11.94 11.49 -3.87
N ARG A 86 -10.66 11.25 -4.19
CA ARG A 86 -9.55 12.20 -3.93
C ARG A 86 -8.61 12.41 -5.12
N GLY A 87 -8.92 11.81 -6.28
CA GLY A 87 -8.09 11.90 -7.48
C GLY A 87 -7.71 13.33 -7.86
N ASP A 88 -8.66 14.27 -7.78
CA ASP A 88 -8.42 15.68 -8.12
C ASP A 88 -7.35 16.31 -7.21
N GLN A 89 -7.36 15.96 -5.92
CA GLN A 89 -6.34 16.44 -4.98
C GLN A 89 -4.97 15.85 -5.30
N TYR A 90 -4.91 14.56 -5.63
CA TYR A 90 -3.66 13.92 -6.04
C TYR A 90 -3.07 14.54 -7.31
N LEU A 91 -3.91 14.95 -8.26
CA LEU A 91 -3.46 15.62 -9.48
C LEU A 91 -2.79 16.97 -9.20
N VAL A 92 -3.15 17.63 -8.10
CA VAL A 92 -2.56 18.90 -7.64
C VAL A 92 -1.29 18.67 -6.81
N ASP A 93 -1.34 17.72 -5.87
CA ASP A 93 -0.30 17.57 -4.85
C ASP A 93 0.88 16.70 -5.30
N VAL A 94 0.64 15.78 -6.23
CA VAL A 94 1.66 14.83 -6.71
C VAL A 94 2.21 15.30 -8.05
N PRO A 95 3.53 15.28 -8.28
CA PRO A 95 4.11 15.58 -9.58
C PRO A 95 3.50 14.72 -10.69
N ALA A 96 3.21 15.32 -11.84
CA ALA A 96 2.57 14.61 -12.96
C ALA A 96 3.35 13.36 -13.43
N ALA A 97 4.68 13.37 -13.28
CA ALA A 97 5.54 12.24 -13.60
C ALA A 97 5.39 11.04 -12.64
N GLU A 98 4.73 11.21 -11.50
CA GLU A 98 4.53 10.19 -10.46
C GLU A 98 3.06 9.72 -10.38
N HIS A 99 2.15 10.30 -11.17
CA HIS A 99 0.72 9.94 -11.13
C HIS A 99 0.47 8.47 -11.45
N HIS A 100 1.28 7.85 -12.30
CA HIS A 100 1.16 6.43 -12.64
C HIS A 100 1.52 5.50 -11.46
N GLU A 101 2.22 6.03 -10.45
CA GLU A 101 2.63 5.30 -9.25
C GLU A 101 1.50 5.21 -8.21
N LEU A 102 0.50 6.10 -8.33
CA LEU A 102 -0.64 6.18 -7.42
C LEU A 102 -1.62 5.04 -7.64
N TRP A 103 -2.02 4.35 -6.58
CA TRP A 103 -3.13 3.37 -6.52
C TRP A 103 -3.14 2.40 -7.72
N ARG A 104 -1.95 1.93 -8.12
CA ARG A 104 -1.70 1.25 -9.42
C ARG A 104 -2.11 -0.22 -9.46
N LEU A 105 -3.37 -0.50 -9.14
CA LEU A 105 -3.92 -1.86 -9.00
C LEU A 105 -3.57 -2.80 -10.17
N ALA A 106 -3.73 -2.34 -11.42
CA ALA A 106 -3.39 -3.14 -12.59
C ALA A 106 -1.91 -3.55 -12.62
N SER A 107 -0.99 -2.62 -12.34
CA SER A 107 0.44 -2.93 -12.30
C SER A 107 0.81 -3.90 -11.18
N LEU A 108 0.12 -3.82 -10.03
CA LEU A 108 0.32 -4.77 -8.94
C LEU A 108 -0.09 -6.19 -9.37
N LEU A 109 -1.26 -6.32 -9.99
CA LEU A 109 -1.76 -7.57 -10.54
C LEU A 109 -0.82 -8.15 -11.62
N ASP A 110 -0.39 -7.32 -12.57
CA ASP A 110 0.51 -7.72 -13.66
C ASP A 110 1.89 -8.17 -13.13
N ALA A 111 2.36 -7.56 -12.04
CA ALA A 111 3.59 -7.96 -11.35
C ALA A 111 3.44 -9.25 -10.52
N GLY A 112 2.24 -9.81 -10.42
CA GLY A 112 1.96 -11.02 -9.64
C GLY A 112 1.81 -10.78 -8.13
N VAL A 113 1.57 -9.53 -7.71
CA VAL A 113 1.28 -9.21 -6.31
C VAL A 113 -0.13 -9.67 -5.97
N SER A 114 -0.28 -10.45 -4.88
CA SER A 114 -1.60 -10.80 -4.34
C SER A 114 -2.27 -9.54 -3.80
N VAL A 115 -3.43 -9.18 -4.34
CA VAL A 115 -4.18 -7.99 -3.92
C VAL A 115 -5.54 -8.34 -3.34
N ALA A 116 -5.97 -7.57 -2.34
CA ALA A 116 -7.34 -7.50 -1.87
C ALA A 116 -7.79 -6.04 -1.86
N LEU A 117 -9.09 -5.82 -1.99
CA LEU A 117 -9.66 -4.47 -1.97
C LEU A 117 -10.36 -4.23 -0.63
N SER A 118 -10.22 -3.02 -0.11
CA SER A 118 -11.02 -2.50 1.00
C SER A 118 -11.44 -1.06 0.69
N THR A 119 -12.34 -0.51 1.50
CA THR A 119 -12.77 0.90 1.41
C THR A 119 -12.07 1.80 2.41
N ASP A 120 -11.45 1.20 3.45
CA ASP A 120 -10.95 1.88 4.64
C ASP A 120 -12.04 2.72 5.35
N ALA A 121 -13.29 2.24 5.34
CA ALA A 121 -14.38 2.89 6.06
C ALA A 121 -14.09 2.95 7.58
N PRO A 122 -14.42 4.08 8.26
CA PRO A 122 -15.19 5.21 7.77
C PRO A 122 -14.35 6.33 7.13
N PHE A 123 -13.06 6.11 6.86
CA PHE A 123 -12.20 7.09 6.21
C PHE A 123 -12.54 7.24 4.71
N GLY A 124 -12.82 6.13 4.02
CA GLY A 124 -13.47 6.13 2.70
C GLY A 124 -14.97 5.82 2.77
N ASP A 125 -15.67 6.02 1.65
CA ASP A 125 -17.08 5.62 1.53
C ASP A 125 -17.22 4.09 1.66
N ALA A 126 -18.22 3.64 2.42
CA ALA A 126 -18.42 2.23 2.71
C ALA A 126 -19.03 1.42 1.55
N ASP A 127 -19.47 2.04 0.44
CA ASP A 127 -20.06 1.34 -0.71
C ASP A 127 -19.01 0.46 -1.43
N PRO A 128 -19.06 -0.88 -1.29
CA PRO A 128 -18.11 -1.75 -1.96
C PRO A 128 -18.24 -1.69 -3.49
N TRP A 129 -19.42 -1.37 -4.02
CA TRP A 129 -19.62 -1.24 -5.45
C TRP A 129 -18.98 0.04 -6.02
N ALA A 130 -18.91 1.10 -5.22
CA ALA A 130 -18.16 2.31 -5.59
C ALA A 130 -16.67 2.00 -5.67
N ALA A 131 -16.11 1.27 -4.70
CA ALA A 131 -14.72 0.83 -4.76
C ALA A 131 -14.44 -0.07 -5.97
N MET A 132 -15.33 -1.02 -6.29
CA MET A 132 -15.21 -1.85 -7.48
C MET A 132 -15.25 -1.04 -8.78
N ARG A 133 -16.17 -0.06 -8.90
CA ARG A 133 -16.22 0.83 -10.07
C ARG A 133 -14.94 1.66 -10.19
N ALA A 134 -14.42 2.19 -9.09
CA ALA A 134 -13.18 2.96 -9.07
C ALA A 134 -11.97 2.11 -9.48
N ALA A 135 -11.93 0.83 -9.08
CA ALA A 135 -10.88 -0.12 -9.46
C ALA A 135 -10.80 -0.33 -10.98
N VAL A 136 -11.95 -0.31 -11.66
CA VAL A 136 -12.04 -0.53 -13.11
C VAL A 136 -11.86 0.77 -13.89
N HIS A 137 -12.56 1.84 -13.52
CA HIS A 137 -12.63 3.06 -14.33
C HIS A 137 -11.50 4.04 -14.03
N ARG A 138 -10.96 4.03 -12.79
CA ARG A 138 -9.88 4.92 -12.33
C ARG A 138 -10.04 6.38 -12.75
N ARG A 139 -11.20 6.96 -12.47
CA ARG A 139 -11.49 8.38 -12.75
C ARG A 139 -11.47 9.20 -11.47
N ALA A 140 -10.94 10.40 -11.57
CA ALA A 140 -11.04 11.39 -10.51
C ALA A 140 -12.45 12.02 -10.51
N PRO A 141 -12.87 12.74 -9.44
CA PRO A 141 -14.17 13.39 -9.41
C PRO A 141 -14.43 14.32 -10.61
N SER A 142 -13.39 14.98 -11.14
CA SER A 142 -13.49 15.88 -12.30
C SER A 142 -13.54 15.20 -13.68
N GLY A 143 -13.26 13.89 -13.76
CA GLY A 143 -13.35 13.11 -15.01
C GLY A 143 -12.08 12.37 -15.38
#